data_AF-A0A972DVH1-F1
#
_entry.id   AF-A0A972DVH1-F1
#
_cell.length_a   1.000
_cell.length_b   1.000
_cell.length_c   1.000
_cell.angle_alpha   90.00
_cell.angle_beta   90.00
_cell.angle_gamma   90.00
#
_symmetry.space_group_name_H-M   'P 1'
#
loop_
_entity.id
_entity.type
_entity.pdbx_description
1 polymer ?
#
loop_
_entity_poly.entity_id
_entity_poly.type
_entity_poly.pdbx_seq_one_letter_code
_entity_poly.pdbx_strand_id
1 'polypeptide(L)'
;MVDWLIHNGCESPAASKRDLVEVLRRRVDLLTGAERALMEMYLDSGQSFRRIARLTGSNASTVARRLHRIARRLTDDTFFCCLRYRRRLRVRELAILRDYFVRGLSIEHICAARNISRYCVRSAIRKARRLAALYRCEHLSKENCLCPSTPSRKSSTGPDPSASAS
;
A
#
# COMPACT_ATOMS: atom_id res chain seq x y z
N MET A 1 -1.98 18.40 14.22
CA MET A 1 -0.62 17.82 14.09
C MET A 1 -0.63 16.37 13.54
N VAL A 2 -1.76 15.92 12.97
CA VAL A 2 -1.94 14.64 12.26
C VAL A 2 -2.58 14.90 10.88
N ASP A 3 -2.79 16.17 10.51
CA ASP A 3 -3.65 16.57 9.40
C ASP A 3 -3.10 16.24 8.01
N TRP A 4 -1.80 15.95 7.91
CA TRP A 4 -1.19 15.47 6.67
C TRP A 4 -1.50 14.00 6.35
N LEU A 5 -1.81 13.16 7.34
CA LEU A 5 -2.12 11.75 7.13
C LEU A 5 -3.47 11.53 6.39
N ILE A 6 -4.29 12.58 6.28
CA ILE A 6 -5.65 12.53 5.72
C ILE A 6 -5.65 12.62 4.19
N HIS A 7 -4.60 13.14 3.55
CA HIS A 7 -4.63 13.44 2.11
C HIS A 7 -4.31 12.25 1.16
N ASN A 8 -4.18 11.02 1.67
CA ASN A 8 -3.91 9.85 0.83
C ASN A 8 -4.95 8.73 1.03
N GLY A 9 -6.19 8.95 0.58
CA GLY A 9 -7.14 7.88 0.19
C GLY A 9 -8.24 7.49 1.20
N CYS A 10 -9.49 7.61 0.73
CA CYS A 10 -10.78 7.09 1.24
C CYS A 10 -11.34 7.56 2.60
N GLU A 11 -12.24 8.55 2.47
CA GLU A 11 -13.45 8.94 3.24
C GLU A 11 -13.85 8.14 4.51
N SER A 12 -13.41 8.63 5.67
CA SER A 12 -14.25 8.89 6.87
C SER A 12 -13.39 9.54 7.97
N PRO A 13 -13.58 10.83 8.32
CA PRO A 13 -12.53 11.66 8.92
C PRO A 13 -12.15 11.34 10.39
N ALA A 14 -13.00 10.64 11.15
CA ALA A 14 -12.73 10.30 12.55
C ALA A 14 -12.30 8.83 12.77
N ALA A 15 -12.85 7.90 11.98
CA ALA A 15 -12.42 6.50 11.97
C ALA A 15 -11.03 6.35 11.32
N SER A 16 -10.80 7.01 10.17
CA SER A 16 -9.56 6.88 9.38
C SER A 16 -8.26 7.23 10.12
N LYS A 17 -8.25 8.28 10.96
CA LYS A 17 -7.02 8.69 11.68
C LYS A 17 -6.59 7.68 12.74
N ARG A 18 -7.54 7.20 13.54
CA ARG A 18 -7.27 6.20 14.60
C ARG A 18 -6.91 4.86 13.97
N ASP A 19 -7.62 4.47 12.92
CA ASP A 19 -7.36 3.24 12.18
C ASP A 19 -5.97 3.26 11.54
N LEU A 20 -5.56 4.40 10.98
CA LEU A 20 -4.23 4.55 10.41
C LEU A 20 -3.12 4.48 11.46
N VAL A 21 -3.30 5.13 12.60
CA VAL A 21 -2.35 5.04 13.73
C VAL A 21 -2.25 3.59 14.22
N GLU A 22 -3.37 2.89 14.32
CA GLU A 22 -3.42 1.48 14.70
C GLU A 22 -2.73 0.57 13.68
N VAL A 23 -2.97 0.81 12.38
CA VAL A 23 -2.28 0.13 11.28
C VAL A 23 -0.77 0.38 11.37
N LEU A 24 -0.35 1.62 11.61
CA LEU A 24 1.07 1.95 11.77
C LEU A 24 1.65 1.21 12.98
N ARG A 25 1.00 1.26 14.16
CA ARG A 25 1.44 0.56 15.37
C ARG A 25 1.67 -0.93 15.13
N ARG A 26 0.71 -1.63 14.52
CA ARG A 26 0.84 -3.06 14.17
C ARG A 26 1.97 -3.36 13.20
N ARG A 27 2.40 -2.37 12.43
CA ARG A 27 3.42 -2.52 11.38
C ARG A 27 4.79 -1.99 11.80
N VAL A 28 4.91 -1.26 12.91
CA VAL A 28 6.18 -0.72 13.43
C VAL A 28 7.19 -1.83 13.74
N ASP A 29 6.74 -3.00 14.23
CA ASP A 29 7.63 -4.13 14.52
C ASP A 29 8.36 -4.69 13.30
N LEU A 30 7.92 -4.34 12.09
CA LEU A 30 8.61 -4.71 10.86
C LEU A 30 9.83 -3.82 10.57
N LEU A 31 9.90 -2.65 11.21
CA LEU A 31 11.06 -1.76 11.18
C LEU A 31 12.13 -2.25 12.15
N THR A 32 13.38 -1.88 11.87
CA THR A 32 14.52 -2.24 12.73
C THR A 32 15.37 -1.00 13.03
N GLY A 33 15.99 -0.99 14.21
CA GLY A 33 16.94 0.05 14.61
C GLY A 33 16.31 1.45 14.69
N ALA A 34 17.00 2.44 14.14
CA ALA A 34 16.64 3.85 14.30
C ALA A 34 15.26 4.22 13.73
N GLU A 35 14.80 3.57 12.65
CA GLU A 35 13.48 3.88 12.07
C GLU A 35 12.34 3.45 13.00
N ARG A 36 12.50 2.30 13.67
CA ARG A 36 11.53 1.80 14.66
C ARG A 36 11.44 2.76 15.84
N ALA A 37 12.58 3.10 16.46
CA ALA A 37 12.63 4.00 17.61
C ALA A 37 12.03 5.38 17.29
N LEU A 38 12.28 5.92 16.09
CA LEU A 38 11.67 7.17 15.63
C LEU A 38 10.14 7.07 15.56
N MET A 39 9.62 5.94 15.07
CA MET A 39 8.19 5.75 14.91
C MET A 39 7.48 5.51 16.24
N GLU A 40 8.09 4.76 17.16
CA GLU A 40 7.59 4.55 18.53
C GLU A 40 7.54 5.88 19.31
N MET A 41 8.61 6.70 19.25
CA MET A 41 8.59 8.04 19.87
C MET A 41 7.45 8.92 19.32
N TYR A 42 7.14 8.79 18.03
CA TYR A 42 6.07 9.54 17.40
C TYR A 42 4.67 9.01 17.78
N LEU A 43 4.44 7.70 17.70
CA LEU A 43 3.11 7.08 17.86
C LEU A 43 2.71 6.82 19.31
N ASP A 44 3.67 6.51 20.18
CA ASP A 44 3.37 6.06 21.55
C ASP A 44 3.54 7.19 22.55
N SER A 45 4.59 8.00 22.38
CA SER A 45 4.85 9.16 23.24
C SER A 45 4.19 10.46 22.76
N GLY A 46 3.58 10.46 21.57
CA GLY A 46 2.94 11.65 20.98
C GLY A 46 3.91 12.83 20.78
N GLN A 47 5.21 12.55 20.63
CA GLN A 47 6.24 13.57 20.60
C GLN A 47 6.14 14.42 19.32
N SER A 48 6.24 15.74 19.46
CA SER A 48 6.30 16.62 18.28
C SER A 48 7.61 16.42 17.51
N PHE A 49 7.59 16.68 16.19
CA PHE A 49 8.80 16.58 15.35
C PHE A 49 9.96 17.42 15.88
N ARG A 50 9.66 18.58 16.50
CA ARG A 50 10.67 19.45 17.12
C ARG A 50 11.35 18.79 18.32
N ARG A 51 10.60 18.04 19.13
CA ARG A 51 11.15 17.35 20.30
C ARG A 51 11.99 16.13 19.89
N ILE A 52 11.51 15.34 18.93
CA ILE A 52 12.28 14.23 18.36
C ILE A 52 13.59 14.76 17.76
N ALA A 53 13.52 15.84 16.99
CA ALA A 53 14.70 16.50 16.41
C ALA A 53 15.76 16.91 17.45
N ARG A 54 15.34 17.51 18.57
CA ARG A 54 16.26 17.85 19.66
C ARG A 54 16.92 16.61 20.27
N LEU A 55 16.16 15.53 20.48
CA LEU A 55 16.68 14.29 21.05
C LEU A 55 17.66 13.57 20.09
N THR A 56 17.43 13.64 18.79
CA THR A 56 18.27 12.96 17.78
C THR A 56 19.33 13.88 17.16
N GLY A 57 19.49 15.11 17.66
CA GLY A 57 20.43 16.10 17.09
C GLY A 57 20.18 16.42 15.61
N SER A 58 18.94 16.27 15.13
CA SER A 58 18.57 16.42 13.72
C SER A 58 17.65 17.62 13.50
N ASN A 59 17.51 18.09 12.26
CA ASN A 59 16.53 19.13 11.93
C ASN A 59 15.09 18.56 11.96
N ALA A 60 14.13 19.29 12.55
CA ALA A 60 12.72 18.92 12.59
C ALA A 60 12.12 18.63 11.20
N SER A 61 12.51 19.39 10.17
CA SER A 61 12.07 19.16 8.79
C SER A 61 12.59 17.83 8.24
N THR A 62 13.84 17.45 8.58
CA THR A 62 14.43 16.16 8.19
C THR A 62 13.72 15.01 8.89
N VAL A 63 13.45 15.15 10.19
CA VAL A 63 12.69 14.17 10.97
C VAL A 63 11.28 13.97 10.40
N ALA A 64 10.56 15.06 10.13
CA ALA A 64 9.23 15.00 9.54
C ALA A 64 9.25 14.27 8.19
N ARG A 65 10.12 14.67 7.25
CA ARG A 65 10.29 14.00 5.96
C ARG A 65 10.60 12.51 6.10
N ARG A 66 11.45 12.15 7.07
CA ARG A 66 11.82 10.75 7.33
C ARG A 66 10.62 9.95 7.86
N LEU A 67 9.92 10.45 8.86
CA LEU A 67 8.70 9.83 9.39
C LEU A 67 7.62 9.69 8.31
N HIS A 68 7.45 10.68 7.44
CA HIS A 68 6.52 10.59 6.32
C HIS A 68 6.87 9.48 5.33
N ARG A 69 8.15 9.32 4.99
CA ARG A 69 8.60 8.22 4.13
C ARG A 69 8.37 6.87 4.79
N ILE A 70 8.66 6.75 6.09
CA ILE A 70 8.43 5.52 6.85
C ILE A 70 6.93 5.19 6.87
N ALA A 71 6.08 6.15 7.26
CA ALA A 71 4.63 5.99 7.29
C ALA A 71 4.10 5.54 5.93
N ARG A 72 4.45 6.25 4.85
CA ARG A 72 4.00 5.91 3.49
C ARG A 72 4.40 4.50 3.06
N ARG A 73 5.60 4.04 3.44
CA ARG A 73 6.07 2.66 3.18
C ARG A 73 5.28 1.64 4.00
N LEU A 74 5.06 1.92 5.28
CA LEU A 74 4.29 1.03 6.15
C LEU A 74 2.82 0.95 5.75
N THR A 75 2.24 2.02 5.19
CA THR A 75 0.85 2.04 4.72
C THR A 75 0.69 1.44 3.32
N ASP A 76 1.78 1.18 2.58
CA ASP A 76 1.70 0.51 1.28
C ASP A 76 1.27 -0.96 1.49
N ASP A 77 0.03 -1.25 1.10
CA ASP A 77 -0.55 -2.58 1.27
C ASP A 77 0.05 -3.62 0.32
N THR A 78 0.89 -3.24 -0.65
CA THR A 78 1.52 -4.18 -1.58
C THR A 78 2.23 -5.33 -0.85
N PHE A 79 3.00 -5.00 0.20
CA PHE A 79 3.68 -6.01 1.01
C PHE A 79 2.72 -6.87 1.83
N PHE A 80 1.68 -6.26 2.42
CA PHE A 80 0.71 -6.97 3.26
C PHE A 80 -0.20 -7.89 2.44
N CYS A 81 -0.57 -7.48 1.22
CA CYS A 81 -1.20 -8.35 0.24
C CYS A 81 -0.32 -9.57 -0.05
N CYS A 82 0.99 -9.37 -0.23
CA CYS A 82 1.93 -10.48 -0.43
C CYS A 82 1.99 -11.43 0.77
N LEU A 83 1.89 -10.94 2.00
CA LEU A 83 1.83 -11.78 3.20
C LEU A 83 0.58 -12.66 3.24
N ARG A 84 -0.58 -12.14 2.81
CA ARG A 84 -1.82 -12.94 2.71
C ARG A 84 -1.65 -14.11 1.74
N TYR A 85 -0.93 -13.91 0.64
CA TYR A 85 -0.60 -14.96 -0.34
C TYR A 85 0.80 -15.56 -0.15
N ARG A 86 1.31 -15.63 1.08
CA ARG A 86 2.66 -16.15 1.37
C ARG A 86 2.95 -17.52 0.72
N ARG A 87 1.93 -18.36 0.52
CA ARG A 87 2.05 -19.68 -0.13
C ARG A 87 2.48 -19.60 -1.61
N ARG A 88 2.21 -18.48 -2.30
CA ARG A 88 2.59 -18.24 -3.71
C ARG A 88 3.98 -17.62 -3.87
N LEU A 89 4.63 -17.27 -2.75
CA LEU A 89 5.93 -16.61 -2.71
C LEU A 89 6.95 -17.49 -2.00
N ARG A 90 8.15 -17.57 -2.56
CA ARG A 90 9.27 -18.23 -1.89
C ARG A 90 9.74 -17.38 -0.70
N VAL A 91 10.30 -18.02 0.32
CA VAL A 91 10.88 -17.33 1.49
C VAL A 91 11.90 -16.27 1.07
N ARG A 92 12.74 -16.58 0.08
CA ARG A 92 13.69 -15.61 -0.49
C ARG A 92 13.01 -14.41 -1.15
N GLU A 93 11.90 -14.63 -1.86
CA GLU A 93 11.13 -13.54 -2.47
C GLU A 93 10.54 -12.64 -1.38
N LEU A 94 9.93 -13.22 -0.34
CA LEU A 94 9.39 -12.45 0.80
C LEU A 94 10.46 -11.59 1.48
N ALA A 95 11.67 -12.12 1.63
CA ALA A 95 12.78 -11.40 2.23
C ALA A 95 13.21 -10.18 1.38
N ILE A 96 13.27 -10.35 0.04
CA ILE A 96 13.51 -9.24 -0.92
C ILE A 96 12.40 -8.20 -0.81
N LEU A 97 11.14 -8.64 -0.78
CA LEU A 97 9.98 -7.75 -0.71
C LEU A 97 9.95 -6.96 0.61
N ARG A 98 10.29 -7.58 1.74
CA ARG A 98 10.41 -6.90 3.02
C ARG A 98 11.49 -5.82 2.96
N ASP A 99 12.66 -6.13 2.43
CA ASP A 99 13.75 -5.17 2.32
C ASP A 99 13.41 -4.00 1.39
N TYR A 100 12.67 -4.26 0.31
CA TYR A 100 12.28 -3.23 -0.64
C TYR A 100 11.12 -2.36 -0.14
N PHE A 101 10.00 -2.96 0.25
CA PHE A 101 8.78 -2.22 0.60
C PHE A 101 8.80 -1.69 2.03
N VAL A 102 9.24 -2.48 3.00
CA VAL A 102 9.23 -2.08 4.42
C VAL A 102 10.46 -1.25 4.75
N ARG A 103 11.66 -1.77 4.46
CA ARG A 103 12.93 -1.10 4.80
C ARG A 103 13.30 -0.01 3.80
N GLY A 104 12.70 0.01 2.62
CA GLY A 104 12.98 0.97 1.56
C GLY A 104 14.42 0.94 1.07
N LEU A 105 15.07 -0.23 1.09
CA LEU A 105 16.41 -0.41 0.55
C LEU A 105 16.38 -0.31 -0.97
N SER A 106 17.45 0.25 -1.54
CA SER A 106 17.60 0.29 -3.00
C SER A 106 17.81 -1.11 -3.55
N ILE A 107 17.46 -1.31 -4.82
CA ILE A 107 17.67 -2.61 -5.50
C ILE A 107 19.15 -3.01 -5.43
N GLU A 108 20.07 -2.05 -5.60
CA GLU A 108 21.52 -2.28 -5.53
C GLU A 108 21.95 -2.74 -4.14
N HIS A 109 21.46 -2.09 -3.10
CA HIS A 109 21.75 -2.48 -1.73
C HIS A 109 21.22 -3.89 -1.43
N ILE A 110 20.02 -4.23 -1.91
CA ILE A 110 19.45 -5.58 -1.75
C ILE A 110 20.28 -6.63 -2.50
N CYS A 111 20.74 -6.30 -3.72
CA CYS A 111 21.60 -7.20 -4.50
C CYS A 111 22.92 -7.48 -3.77
N ALA A 112 23.57 -6.43 -3.26
CA ALA A 112 24.81 -6.55 -2.49
C ALA A 112 24.62 -7.34 -1.20
N ALA A 113 23.59 -6.99 -0.40
CA ALA A 113 23.35 -7.61 0.90
C ALA A 113 22.95 -9.09 0.82
N ARG A 114 22.33 -9.53 -0.28
CA ARG A 114 21.82 -10.90 -0.44
C ARG A 114 22.58 -11.74 -1.46
N ASN A 115 23.60 -11.17 -2.11
CA ASN A 115 24.33 -11.78 -3.21
C ASN A 115 23.40 -12.33 -4.31
N ILE A 116 22.48 -11.50 -4.81
CA ILE A 116 21.51 -11.87 -5.84
C ILE A 116 21.53 -10.89 -7.01
N SER A 117 21.13 -11.37 -8.18
CA SER A 117 21.09 -10.53 -9.38
C SER A 117 19.98 -9.48 -9.31
N ARG A 118 20.24 -8.33 -9.97
CA ARG A 118 19.25 -7.26 -10.16
C ARG A 118 17.96 -7.77 -10.81
N TYR A 119 18.08 -8.75 -11.70
CA TYR A 119 16.93 -9.39 -12.35
C TYR A 119 16.04 -10.12 -11.35
N CYS A 120 16.60 -10.92 -10.44
CA CYS A 120 15.84 -11.63 -9.41
C CYS A 120 15.05 -10.66 -8.52
N VAL A 121 15.68 -9.57 -8.08
CA VAL A 121 15.01 -8.53 -7.28
C VAL A 121 13.86 -7.88 -8.05
N ARG A 122 14.10 -7.46 -9.31
CA ARG A 122 13.06 -6.86 -10.15
C ARG A 122 11.91 -7.84 -10.42
N SER A 123 12.21 -9.11 -10.65
CA SER A 123 11.20 -10.15 -10.88
C SER A 123 10.31 -10.33 -9.66
N ALA A 124 10.90 -10.44 -8.46
CA ALA A 124 10.14 -10.52 -7.20
C ALA A 124 9.23 -9.30 -7.00
N ILE A 125 9.75 -8.08 -7.20
CA ILE A 125 8.96 -6.84 -7.07
C ILE A 125 7.80 -6.80 -8.07
N ARG A 126 8.03 -7.18 -9.33
CA ARG A 126 6.95 -7.23 -10.35
C ARG A 126 5.89 -8.25 -9.97
N LYS A 127 6.29 -9.44 -9.52
CA LYS A 127 5.38 -10.50 -9.06
C LYS A 127 4.52 -10.02 -7.89
N ALA A 128 5.12 -9.35 -6.91
CA ALA A 128 4.40 -8.75 -5.78
C ALA A 128 3.37 -7.70 -6.21
N ARG A 129 3.75 -6.77 -7.10
CA ARG A 129 2.83 -5.76 -7.62
C ARG A 129 1.65 -6.39 -8.38
N ARG A 130 1.90 -7.45 -9.16
CA ARG A 130 0.83 -8.20 -9.84
C ARG A 130 -0.12 -8.84 -8.83
N LEU A 131 0.39 -9.50 -7.79
CA LEU A 131 -0.44 -10.09 -6.73
C LEU A 131 -1.28 -9.02 -6.01
N ALA A 132 -0.69 -7.87 -5.68
CA ALA A 132 -1.41 -6.77 -5.04
C ALA A 132 -2.47 -6.12 -5.97
N ALA A 133 -2.21 -6.06 -7.27
CA ALA A 133 -3.20 -5.59 -8.25
C ALA A 133 -4.39 -6.54 -8.35
N LEU A 134 -4.15 -7.85 -8.41
CA LEU A 134 -5.21 -8.87 -8.42
C LEU A 134 -6.09 -8.75 -7.17
N TYR A 135 -5.47 -8.56 -5.99
CA TYR A 135 -6.21 -8.40 -4.74
C TYR A 135 -7.11 -7.15 -4.74
N ARG A 136 -6.61 -6.02 -5.24
CA ARG A 136 -7.42 -4.81 -5.34
C ARG A 136 -8.64 -5.03 -6.25
N CYS A 137 -8.48 -5.74 -7.37
CA CYS A 137 -9.61 -6.11 -8.23
C CYS A 137 -10.58 -7.11 -7.57
N GLU A 138 -10.10 -8.11 -6.82
CA GLU A 138 -10.95 -9.07 -6.10
C GLU A 138 -11.74 -8.44 -4.95
N HIS A 139 -11.21 -7.40 -4.31
CA HIS A 139 -11.92 -6.66 -3.27
C HIS A 139 -12.98 -5.73 -3.87
N LEU A 140 -12.62 -5.02 -4.95
CA LEU A 140 -13.54 -4.18 -5.72
C LEU A 140 -14.70 -5.00 -6.31
N SER A 141 -14.48 -6.23 -6.75
CA SER A 141 -15.58 -7.06 -7.25
C SER A 141 -16.53 -7.57 -6.15
N LYS A 142 -16.08 -7.66 -4.89
CA LYS A 142 -16.93 -8.08 -3.76
C LYS A 142 -17.70 -6.93 -3.12
N GLU A 143 -17.14 -5.72 -3.13
CA GLU A 143 -17.80 -4.51 -2.60
C GLU A 143 -18.72 -3.85 -3.63
N ASN A 144 -18.51 -4.08 -4.93
CA ASN A 144 -19.30 -3.50 -6.02
C ASN A 144 -20.28 -4.49 -6.69
N CYS A 145 -20.63 -5.59 -6.01
CA CYS A 145 -21.85 -6.35 -6.32
C CYS A 145 -23.11 -5.67 -5.75
N LEU A 146 -23.26 -4.35 -5.93
CA LEU A 146 -24.58 -3.78 -6.22
C LEU A 146 -24.63 -3.60 -7.73
N CYS A 147 -25.20 -4.57 -8.42
CA CYS A 147 -25.53 -4.43 -9.83
C CYS A 147 -26.41 -3.18 -10.00
N PRO A 148 -26.01 -2.13 -10.74
CA PRO A 148 -27.02 -1.27 -11.34
C PRO A 148 -27.77 -2.17 -12.32
N SER A 149 -29.04 -2.43 -11.99
CA SER A 149 -30.04 -3.08 -12.83
C SER A 149 -29.78 -2.79 -14.30
N THR A 150 -29.50 -3.84 -15.07
CA THR A 150 -29.45 -3.81 -16.53
C THR A 150 -30.62 -3.00 -17.07
N PRO A 151 -30.40 -1.98 -17.93
CA PRO A 151 -31.51 -1.32 -18.58
C PRO A 151 -32.22 -2.34 -19.46
N SER A 152 -33.47 -2.61 -19.10
CA SER A 152 -34.41 -3.45 -19.84
C SER A 152 -34.41 -3.05 -21.32
N ARG A 153 -33.97 -3.99 -22.16
CA ARG A 153 -33.92 -3.87 -23.61
C ARG A 153 -35.35 -3.73 -24.12
N LYS A 154 -35.84 -2.50 -24.29
CA LYS A 154 -37.09 -2.22 -25.01
C LYS A 154 -36.95 -2.78 -26.42
N SER A 155 -37.69 -3.85 -26.69
CA SER A 155 -37.96 -4.39 -28.01
C SER A 155 -38.62 -3.31 -28.87
N SER A 156 -37.82 -2.67 -29.73
CA SER A 156 -38.30 -1.84 -30.81
C SER A 156 -38.82 -2.76 -31.93
N THR A 157 -40.14 -2.83 -32.03
CA THR A 157 -40.87 -3.32 -33.19
C THR A 157 -40.54 -2.41 -34.37
N GLY A 158 -39.85 -2.93 -35.38
CA GLY A 158 -39.60 -2.27 -36.66
C GLY A 158 -40.62 -2.74 -37.72
N PRO A 159 -41.06 -1.88 -38.64
CA PRO A 159 -42.14 -2.17 -39.58
C PRO A 159 -41.69 -2.97 -40.82
N ASP A 160 -42.63 -3.74 -41.35
CA ASP A 160 -42.52 -4.54 -42.59
C ASP A 160 -42.26 -3.68 -43.84
N PRO A 161 -41.32 -4.06 -44.71
CA PRO A 161 -41.23 -3.54 -46.06
C PRO A 161 -42.02 -4.43 -47.05
N SER A 162 -43.10 -3.85 -47.55
CA SER A 162 -43.60 -3.91 -48.94
C SER A 162 -42.95 -4.94 -49.89
N ALA A 163 -43.72 -5.97 -50.26
CA ALA A 163 -43.51 -6.75 -51.46
C ALA A 163 -44.18 -6.05 -52.66
N SER A 164 -43.44 -5.92 -53.76
CA SER A 164 -43.89 -5.44 -55.06
C SER A 164 -43.63 -6.53 -56.11
N ALA A 165 -44.37 -6.48 -57.23
CA ALA A 165 -44.37 -7.35 -58.41
C ALA A 165 -45.11 -8.69 -58.20
N SER A 166 -46.07 -9.06 -59.04
CA SER A 166 -46.24 -8.82 -60.49
C SER A 166 -47.67 -8.47 -60.89
#